data_AF-A0ABD3CXY8-F1
#
_entry.id   AF-A0ABD3CXY8-F1
#
_cell.length_a   1.000
_cell.length_b   1.000
_cell.length_c   1.000
_cell.angle_alpha   90.00
_cell.angle_beta   90.00
_cell.angle_gamma   90.00
#
_symmetry.space_group_name_H-M   'P 1'
#
loop_
_entity.id
_entity.type
_entity.pdbx_description
1 polymer ?
#
loop_
_entity_poly.entity_id
_entity_poly.type
_entity_poly.pdbx_seq_one_letter_code
_entity_poly.pdbx_strand_id
1 'polypeptide(L)'
;MAAKPSFTAVAPTNIPRIEEILSYPILLSDQIAVAVNDSHIFVFQCYKVGKQVDRLCHMLRSAARLASSSSPFYDSPLRRIAAKVSGNLEKSLTLTEKCLRLSILRRFFTIFSPADFNKLFLLLDSSVADMKWFLSIYDASNGGIDVSLPPIASRDPILSWVWSFIASLHIGQLPDKIEAASMLLYLAKDNDRNKQMIVDEGGVLPLLKLLKDNSSPGGQLAASSTLFHLSNNEERVQSIIDDLGIPIIIQTLNTSSMKVQIGVCNLIAKMAEHCPLAKEHSVYSYYIYI
;
A
#
# COMPACT_ATOMS: atom_id res chain seq x y z
N MET A 1 -22.53 -2.52 -42.52
CA MET A 1 -21.76 -1.52 -41.75
C MET A 1 -21.99 -1.81 -40.28
N ALA A 2 -21.10 -2.57 -39.64
CA ALA A 2 -21.17 -2.86 -38.21
C ALA A 2 -20.47 -1.73 -37.45
N ALA A 3 -21.15 -1.17 -36.45
CA ALA A 3 -20.64 -0.09 -35.62
C ALA A 3 -19.44 -0.56 -34.78
N LYS A 4 -18.35 0.20 -34.82
CA LYS A 4 -17.19 0.03 -33.92
C LYS A 4 -17.65 0.23 -32.47
N PRO A 5 -17.35 -0.68 -31.54
CA PRO A 5 -17.57 -0.41 -30.13
C PRO A 5 -16.62 0.71 -29.68
N SER A 6 -17.19 1.81 -29.18
CA SER A 6 -16.45 2.89 -28.56
C SER A 6 -16.03 2.46 -27.15
N PHE A 7 -14.75 2.13 -26.96
CA PHE A 7 -14.17 2.09 -25.64
C PHE A 7 -14.14 3.52 -25.09
N THR A 8 -15.09 3.84 -24.21
CA THR A 8 -14.99 5.02 -23.37
C THR A 8 -13.82 4.79 -22.42
N ALA A 9 -12.68 5.41 -22.74
CA ALA A 9 -11.58 5.53 -21.80
C ALA A 9 -12.12 6.14 -20.51
N VAL A 10 -12.12 5.36 -19.42
CA VAL A 10 -12.35 5.87 -18.08
C VAL A 10 -11.28 6.95 -17.88
N ALA A 11 -11.71 8.19 -17.69
CA ALA A 11 -10.80 9.30 -17.43
C ALA A 11 -9.89 8.91 -16.26
N PRO A 12 -8.57 9.17 -16.31
CA PRO A 12 -7.68 8.82 -15.21
C PRO A 12 -8.20 9.53 -13.96
N THR A 13 -8.61 8.73 -12.97
CA THR A 13 -8.82 9.23 -11.61
C THR A 13 -7.50 9.87 -11.20
N ASN A 14 -7.52 11.17 -10.96
CA ASN A 14 -6.32 11.89 -10.57
C ASN A 14 -5.95 11.46 -9.14
N ILE A 15 -5.20 10.37 -9.02
CA ILE A 15 -4.75 9.82 -7.74
C ILE A 15 -3.79 10.87 -7.14
N PRO A 16 -4.12 11.48 -5.99
CA PRO A 16 -3.30 12.54 -5.42
C PRO A 16 -1.89 12.04 -5.13
N ARG A 17 -0.92 12.94 -5.28
CA ARG A 17 0.47 12.64 -4.93
C ARG A 17 0.59 12.41 -3.42
N ILE A 18 1.59 11.65 -3.01
CA ILE A 18 1.78 11.33 -1.59
C ILE A 18 2.08 12.59 -0.78
N GLU A 19 2.82 13.54 -1.34
CA GLU A 19 3.08 14.83 -0.72
C GLU A 19 1.79 15.62 -0.47
N GLU A 20 0.84 15.59 -1.41
CA GLU A 20 -0.47 16.23 -1.27
C GLU A 20 -1.28 15.56 -0.15
N ILE A 21 -1.26 14.22 -0.10
CA ILE A 21 -1.95 13.45 0.95
C ILE A 21 -1.37 13.74 2.33
N LEU A 22 -0.05 13.85 2.45
CA LEU A 22 0.62 14.11 3.71
C LEU A 22 0.54 15.57 4.15
N SER A 23 0.29 16.50 3.23
CA SER A 23 0.18 17.94 3.55
C SER A 23 -0.92 18.23 4.58
N TYR A 24 -2.05 17.54 4.50
CA TYR A 24 -3.18 17.73 5.39
C TYR A 24 -2.91 17.31 6.85
N PRO A 25 -2.46 16.08 7.16
CA PRO A 25 -2.11 15.72 8.54
C PRO A 25 -0.91 16.50 9.08
N ILE A 26 0.00 17.00 8.24
CA ILE A 26 1.07 17.92 8.67
C ILE A 26 0.47 19.27 9.11
N LEU A 27 -0.43 19.85 8.30
CA LEU A 27 -1.12 21.09 8.65
C LEU A 27 -1.94 20.95 9.94
N LEU A 28 -2.68 19.85 10.10
CA LEU A 28 -3.43 19.57 11.34
C LEU A 28 -2.49 19.51 12.54
N SER A 29 -1.31 18.90 12.39
CA SER A 29 -0.32 18.83 13.46
C SER A 29 0.16 20.22 13.90
N ASP A 30 0.43 21.10 12.94
CA ASP A 30 0.85 22.49 13.22
C ASP A 30 -0.28 23.29 13.90
N GLN A 31 -1.54 23.11 13.48
CA GLN A 31 -2.71 23.73 14.13
C GLN A 31 -2.91 23.25 15.57
N ILE A 32 -2.74 21.95 15.83
CA ILE A 32 -2.83 21.39 17.18
C ILE A 32 -1.74 21.97 18.07
N ALA A 33 -0.52 22.14 17.56
CA ALA A 33 0.58 22.72 18.33
C ALA A 33 0.25 24.14 18.83
N VAL A 34 -0.39 24.97 17.99
CA VAL A 34 -0.90 26.29 18.38
C VAL A 34 -1.99 26.15 19.45
N ALA A 35 -3.01 25.32 19.21
CA ALA A 35 -4.12 25.14 20.15
C ALA A 35 -3.69 24.60 21.53
N VAL A 36 -2.64 23.77 21.59
CA VAL A 36 -2.08 23.26 22.84
C VAL A 36 -1.41 24.38 23.64
N ASN A 37 -0.67 25.27 22.99
CA ASN A 37 0.00 26.40 23.65
C ASN A 37 -0.99 27.40 24.23
N ASP A 38 -2.13 27.57 23.59
CA ASP A 38 -3.19 28.49 24.03
C ASP A 38 -4.16 27.84 25.05
N SER A 39 -3.96 26.57 25.41
CA SER A 39 -4.87 25.86 26.31
C SER A 39 -4.71 26.30 27.78
N HIS A 40 -5.83 26.60 28.45
CA HIS A 40 -5.84 27.01 29.86
C HIS A 40 -6.46 25.98 30.81
N ILE A 41 -7.07 24.91 30.28
CA ILE A 41 -7.71 23.83 31.04
C ILE A 41 -7.15 22.51 30.56
N PHE A 42 -6.97 21.53 31.46
CA PHE A 42 -6.34 20.24 31.16
C PHE A 42 -4.95 20.39 30.51
N VAL A 43 -4.17 21.39 30.97
CA VAL A 43 -2.88 21.80 30.38
C VAL A 43 -1.92 20.61 30.25
N PHE A 44 -1.83 19.76 31.28
CA PHE A 44 -0.94 18.59 31.25
C PHE A 44 -1.32 17.57 30.15
N GLN A 45 -2.61 17.38 29.92
CA GLN A 45 -3.16 16.47 28.93
C GLN A 45 -2.96 17.06 27.54
N CYS A 46 -3.27 18.35 27.34
CA CYS A 46 -2.99 19.07 26.09
C CYS A 46 -1.50 19.02 25.74
N TYR A 47 -0.62 19.24 26.73
CA TYR A 47 0.82 19.11 26.54
C TYR A 47 1.24 17.70 26.07
N LYS A 48 0.66 16.64 26.66
CA LYS A 48 0.90 15.26 26.21
C LYS A 48 0.41 15.02 24.78
N VAL A 49 -0.76 15.56 24.42
CA VAL A 49 -1.27 15.51 23.03
C VAL A 49 -0.28 16.18 22.10
N GLY A 50 0.18 17.39 22.44
CA GLY A 50 1.19 18.13 21.69
C GLY A 50 2.46 17.31 21.43
N LYS A 51 3.00 16.63 22.44
CA LYS A 51 4.18 15.76 22.27
C LYS A 51 3.96 14.60 21.29
N GLN A 52 2.81 13.93 21.35
CA GLN A 52 2.54 12.81 20.46
C GLN A 52 2.28 13.29 19.02
N VAL A 53 1.60 14.42 18.87
CA VAL A 53 1.34 15.06 17.57
C VAL A 53 2.62 15.59 16.93
N ASP A 54 3.52 16.19 17.70
CA ASP A 54 4.84 16.62 17.23
C ASP A 54 5.66 15.45 16.69
N ARG A 55 5.68 14.33 17.44
CA ARG A 55 6.30 13.08 16.98
C ARG A 55 5.68 12.59 15.66
N LEU A 56 4.35 12.55 15.56
CA LEU A 56 3.66 12.17 14.34
C LEU A 56 4.03 13.08 13.17
N CYS A 57 4.08 14.40 13.41
CA CYS A 57 4.43 15.39 12.40
C CYS A 57 5.85 15.16 11.86
N HIS A 58 6.82 14.87 12.73
CA HIS A 58 8.17 14.49 12.32
C HIS A 58 8.18 13.22 11.43
N MET A 59 7.39 12.21 11.79
CA MET A 59 7.28 10.96 11.02
C MET A 59 6.60 11.17 9.67
N LEU A 60 5.53 11.98 9.61
CA LEU A 60 4.85 12.35 8.37
C LEU A 60 5.79 13.12 7.43
N ARG A 61 6.57 14.06 7.97
CA ARG A 61 7.61 14.76 7.20
C ARG A 61 8.72 13.83 6.72
N SER A 62 9.09 12.81 7.51
CA SER A 62 10.02 11.75 7.05
C SER A 62 9.43 10.94 5.90
N ALA A 63 8.17 10.52 6.00
CA ALA A 63 7.49 9.79 4.92
C ALA A 63 7.38 10.64 3.64
N ALA A 64 7.11 11.94 3.77
CA ALA A 64 7.09 12.86 2.62
C ALA A 64 8.46 12.94 1.93
N ARG A 65 9.56 13.03 2.70
CA ARG A 65 10.92 13.02 2.14
C ARG A 65 11.25 11.71 1.42
N LEU A 66 10.80 10.57 1.94
CA LEU A 66 10.96 9.27 1.28
C LEU A 66 10.20 9.22 -0.05
N ALA A 67 8.95 9.69 -0.06
CA ALA A 67 8.10 9.71 -1.24
C ALA A 67 8.66 10.60 -2.37
N SER A 68 9.30 11.72 -2.02
CA SER A 68 9.92 12.62 -3.00
C SER A 68 11.31 12.17 -3.46
N SER A 69 11.84 11.05 -2.95
CA SER A 69 13.13 10.52 -3.38
C SER A 69 13.03 9.85 -4.75
N SER A 70 14.18 9.67 -5.44
CA SER A 70 14.22 8.95 -6.72
C SER A 70 14.17 7.42 -6.57
N SER A 71 14.07 6.91 -5.34
CA SER A 71 14.04 5.47 -5.05
C SER A 71 12.64 4.89 -5.27
N PRO A 72 12.52 3.57 -5.54
CA PRO A 72 11.21 2.90 -5.56
C PRO A 72 10.49 3.12 -4.23
N PHE A 73 9.21 3.49 -4.31
CA PHE A 73 8.38 3.81 -3.16
C PHE A 73 7.06 3.06 -3.25
N TYR A 74 6.77 2.24 -2.24
CA TYR A 74 5.52 1.51 -2.10
C TYR A 74 4.57 2.30 -1.21
N ASP A 75 3.54 2.87 -1.82
CA ASP A 75 2.73 3.94 -1.23
C ASP A 75 1.36 3.49 -0.68
N SER A 76 0.89 2.31 -1.08
CA SER A 76 -0.43 1.77 -0.71
C SER A 76 -0.69 1.74 0.82
N PRO A 77 0.24 1.27 1.67
CA PRO A 77 0.03 1.29 3.12
C PRO A 77 -0.02 2.71 3.66
N LEU A 78 0.85 3.58 3.15
CA LEU A 78 0.95 4.97 3.61
C LEU A 78 -0.32 5.76 3.34
N ARG A 79 -0.98 5.55 2.19
CA ARG A 79 -2.25 6.21 1.88
C ARG A 79 -3.32 5.93 2.95
N ARG A 80 -3.42 4.67 3.39
CA ARG A 80 -4.38 4.25 4.44
C ARG A 80 -3.97 4.76 5.82
N ILE A 81 -2.68 4.67 6.15
CA ILE A 81 -2.15 5.18 7.41
C ILE A 81 -2.35 6.69 7.52
N ALA A 82 -2.03 7.46 6.47
CA ALA A 82 -2.20 8.91 6.43
C ALA A 82 -3.66 9.32 6.61
N ALA A 83 -4.61 8.63 5.97
CA ALA A 83 -6.04 8.87 6.17
C ALA A 83 -6.46 8.59 7.63
N LYS A 84 -5.99 7.50 8.23
CA LYS A 84 -6.27 7.15 9.63
C LYS A 84 -5.67 8.17 10.61
N VAL A 85 -4.43 8.59 10.37
CA VAL A 85 -3.73 9.62 11.15
C VAL A 85 -4.48 10.94 11.06
N SER A 86 -4.89 11.36 9.86
CA SER A 86 -5.67 12.60 9.66
C SER A 86 -6.94 12.62 10.50
N GLY A 87 -7.76 11.56 10.42
CA GLY A 87 -8.99 11.48 11.22
C GLY A 87 -8.76 11.38 12.74
N ASN A 88 -7.58 10.92 13.18
CA ASN A 88 -7.19 10.97 14.59
C ASN A 88 -6.69 12.37 15.00
N LEU A 89 -5.98 13.07 14.12
CA LEU A 89 -5.55 14.46 14.34
C LEU A 89 -6.72 15.44 14.36
N GLU A 90 -7.74 15.27 13.51
CA GLU A 90 -8.97 16.07 13.56
C GLU A 90 -9.68 15.95 14.93
N LYS A 91 -9.72 14.75 15.50
CA LYS A 91 -10.26 14.52 16.86
C LYS A 91 -9.39 15.20 17.91
N SER A 92 -8.07 15.15 17.75
CA SER A 92 -7.14 15.86 18.63
C SER A 92 -7.36 17.36 18.59
N LEU A 93 -7.46 17.96 17.39
CA LEU A 93 -7.70 19.38 17.21
C LEU A 93 -9.04 19.82 17.80
N THR A 94 -10.11 19.08 17.49
CA THR A 94 -11.45 19.34 18.05
C THR A 94 -11.42 19.34 19.57
N LEU A 95 -10.62 18.46 20.17
CA LEU A 95 -10.50 18.38 21.61
C LEU A 95 -9.64 19.51 22.19
N THR A 96 -8.47 19.80 21.63
CA THR A 96 -7.60 20.87 22.13
C THR A 96 -8.26 22.25 21.97
N GLU A 97 -9.01 22.50 20.89
CA GLU A 97 -9.79 23.73 20.73
C GLU A 97 -10.89 23.88 21.78
N LYS A 98 -11.53 22.79 22.23
CA LYS A 98 -12.51 22.85 23.33
C LYS A 98 -11.87 23.31 24.63
N CYS A 99 -10.61 22.95 24.87
CA CYS A 99 -9.86 23.41 26.04
C CYS A 99 -9.57 24.92 26.01
N LEU A 100 -9.55 25.55 24.82
CA LEU A 100 -9.45 26.99 24.62
C LEU A 100 -10.82 27.70 24.76
N ARG A 101 -11.87 27.20 24.07
CA ARG A 101 -13.18 27.88 24.03
C ARG A 101 -13.88 27.95 25.38
N LEU A 102 -13.66 26.96 26.25
CA LEU A 102 -14.16 26.97 27.63
C LEU A 102 -13.51 28.05 28.51
N SER A 103 -12.37 28.62 28.09
CA SER A 103 -11.74 29.77 28.72
C SER A 103 -12.41 31.09 28.34
N ILE A 104 -13.01 31.17 27.14
CA ILE A 104 -13.57 32.40 26.55
C ILE A 104 -15.09 32.51 26.80
N LEU A 105 -15.83 31.39 26.73
CA LEU A 105 -17.28 31.35 26.96
C LEU A 105 -17.59 30.62 28.27
N ARG A 106 -17.95 31.39 29.30
CA ARG A 106 -18.52 30.81 30.53
C ARG A 106 -19.84 30.11 30.21
N ARG A 107 -19.80 28.77 30.28
CA ARG A 107 -20.93 27.82 30.34
C ARG A 107 -21.93 27.93 29.19
N PHE A 108 -21.95 26.94 28.30
CA PHE A 108 -23.11 26.06 28.10
C PHE A 108 -22.68 24.78 27.35
N PHE A 109 -22.91 23.64 28.01
CA PHE A 109 -22.98 22.26 27.53
C PHE A 109 -21.94 21.72 26.52
N THR A 110 -20.82 21.24 27.05
CA THR A 110 -20.29 19.92 26.61
C THR A 110 -19.51 19.31 27.78
N ILE A 111 -20.00 18.20 28.34
CA ILE A 111 -19.32 17.47 29.41
C ILE A 111 -18.15 16.73 28.76
N PHE A 112 -16.96 17.29 28.87
CA PHE A 112 -15.73 16.61 28.47
C PHE A 112 -15.07 16.00 29.71
N SER A 113 -14.60 14.75 29.59
CA SER A 113 -14.08 13.98 30.72
C SER A 113 -12.61 13.58 30.51
N PRO A 114 -11.85 13.30 31.59
CA PRO A 114 -10.53 12.69 31.48
C PRO A 114 -10.51 11.39 30.64
N ALA A 115 -11.64 10.66 30.58
CA ALA A 115 -11.75 9.44 29.79
C ALA A 115 -11.65 9.68 28.27
N ASP A 116 -12.03 10.87 27.81
CA ASP A 116 -11.94 11.21 26.40
C ASP A 116 -10.48 11.48 25.98
N PHE A 117 -9.65 12.05 26.87
CA PHE A 117 -8.20 12.11 26.65
C PHE A 117 -7.57 10.72 26.62
N ASN A 118 -8.01 9.80 27.49
CA ASN A 118 -7.51 8.42 27.47
C ASN A 118 -7.80 7.74 26.12
N LYS A 119 -9.02 7.89 25.58
CA LYS A 119 -9.36 7.41 24.24
C LYS A 119 -8.48 8.05 23.17
N LEU A 120 -8.25 9.36 23.27
CA LEU A 120 -7.40 10.07 22.32
C LEU A 120 -5.95 9.56 22.35
N PHE A 121 -5.37 9.36 23.53
CA PHE A 121 -4.01 8.84 23.65
C PHE A 121 -3.87 7.46 23.02
N LEU A 122 -4.87 6.58 23.19
CA LEU A 122 -4.88 5.28 22.50
C LEU A 122 -4.91 5.42 20.97
N LEU A 123 -5.67 6.39 20.44
CA LEU A 123 -5.73 6.65 19.00
C LEU A 123 -4.40 7.19 18.46
N LEU A 124 -3.77 8.11 19.20
CA LEU A 124 -2.49 8.70 18.82
C LEU A 124 -1.33 7.69 18.95
N ASP A 125 -1.32 6.87 20.00
CA ASP A 125 -0.34 5.78 20.16
C ASP A 125 -0.46 4.76 19.01
N SER A 126 -1.69 4.42 18.60
CA SER A 126 -1.95 3.59 17.41
C SER A 126 -1.38 4.24 16.15
N SER A 127 -1.67 5.53 15.92
CA SER A 127 -1.14 6.29 14.78
C SER A 127 0.39 6.35 14.77
N VAL A 128 1.02 6.49 15.93
CA VAL A 128 2.49 6.48 16.06
C VAL A 128 3.04 5.10 15.71
N ALA A 129 2.41 4.03 16.18
CA ALA A 129 2.83 2.67 15.87
C ALA A 129 2.66 2.33 14.38
N ASP A 130 1.55 2.74 13.75
CA ASP A 130 1.31 2.58 12.31
C ASP A 130 2.40 3.29 11.48
N MET A 131 2.68 4.55 11.80
CA MET A 131 3.74 5.31 11.11
C MET A 131 5.14 4.73 11.36
N LYS A 132 5.39 4.14 12.54
CA LYS A 132 6.70 3.52 12.86
C LYS A 132 6.92 2.30 11.99
N TRP A 133 5.90 1.44 11.91
CA TRP A 133 5.92 0.27 11.04
C TRP A 133 6.13 0.68 9.58
N PHE A 134 5.44 1.72 9.11
CA PHE A 134 5.66 2.17 7.72
C PHE A 134 7.10 2.63 7.48
N LEU A 135 7.70 3.36 8.43
CA LEU A 135 9.08 3.82 8.30
C LEU A 135 10.11 2.70 8.46
N SER A 136 9.82 1.64 9.24
CA SER A 136 10.74 0.51 9.42
C SER A 136 10.94 -0.30 8.13
N ILE A 137 9.94 -0.31 7.23
CA ILE A 137 10.04 -0.89 5.88
C ILE A 137 11.23 -0.30 5.09
N TYR A 138 11.51 0.99 5.28
CA TYR A 138 12.58 1.71 4.55
C TYR A 138 13.88 1.82 5.35
N ASP A 139 13.95 1.22 6.53
CA ASP A 139 15.16 1.22 7.35
C ASP A 139 16.08 0.07 6.94
N ALA A 140 17.12 0.41 6.17
CA ALA A 140 18.10 -0.53 5.67
C ALA A 140 18.90 -1.27 6.76
N SER A 141 18.83 -0.81 8.02
CA SER A 141 19.52 -1.47 9.13
C SER A 141 18.81 -2.73 9.63
N ASN A 142 17.51 -2.90 9.34
CA ASN A 142 16.70 -3.95 9.96
C ASN A 142 16.97 -5.35 9.41
N GLY A 143 17.48 -5.48 8.18
CA GLY A 143 17.81 -6.78 7.56
C GLY A 143 16.61 -7.73 7.37
N GLY A 144 16.34 -8.14 6.13
CA GLY A 144 15.24 -9.06 5.83
C GLY A 144 13.86 -8.39 5.80
N ILE A 145 12.80 -9.21 5.82
CA ILE A 145 11.41 -8.77 5.66
C ILE A 145 10.78 -8.48 7.03
N ASP A 146 10.41 -7.22 7.30
CA ASP A 146 9.67 -6.84 8.51
C ASP A 146 8.21 -7.32 8.43
N VAL A 147 7.90 -8.43 9.11
CA VAL A 147 6.55 -9.02 9.20
C VAL A 147 5.80 -8.60 10.48
N SER A 148 6.22 -7.51 11.13
CA SER A 148 5.50 -6.99 12.30
C SER A 148 4.11 -6.46 11.93
N LEU A 149 3.20 -6.49 12.91
CA LEU A 149 1.78 -6.18 12.73
C LEU A 149 1.47 -4.73 13.14
N PRO A 150 1.20 -3.80 12.20
CA PRO A 150 0.78 -2.45 12.55
C PRO A 150 -0.67 -2.48 13.07
N PRO A 151 -1.02 -1.63 14.05
CA PRO A 151 -2.38 -1.54 14.57
C PRO A 151 -3.49 -1.41 13.52
N ILE A 152 -3.24 -0.69 12.41
CA ILE A 152 -4.19 -0.51 11.32
C ILE A 152 -4.61 -1.84 10.66
N ALA A 153 -3.73 -2.84 10.66
CA ALA A 153 -3.96 -4.18 10.12
C ALA A 153 -4.36 -5.20 11.20
N SER A 154 -4.58 -4.80 12.45
CA SER A 154 -4.89 -5.71 13.57
C SER A 154 -6.12 -6.61 13.35
N ARG A 155 -7.08 -6.17 12.55
CA ARG A 155 -8.28 -6.95 12.19
C ARG A 155 -8.08 -7.90 11.02
N ASP A 156 -7.00 -7.74 10.28
CA ASP A 156 -6.66 -8.52 9.09
C ASP A 156 -5.14 -8.69 8.97
N PRO A 157 -4.53 -9.58 9.77
CA PRO A 157 -3.07 -9.74 9.80
C PRO A 157 -2.46 -10.12 8.45
N ILE A 158 -3.23 -10.76 7.55
CA ILE A 158 -2.77 -11.11 6.19
C ILE A 158 -2.44 -9.85 5.40
N LEU A 159 -3.19 -8.75 5.58
CA LEU A 159 -2.91 -7.47 4.92
C LEU A 159 -1.52 -6.95 5.29
N SER A 160 -1.14 -7.09 6.56
CA SER A 160 0.20 -6.71 7.03
C SER A 160 1.29 -7.48 6.30
N TRP A 161 1.13 -8.80 6.16
CA TRP A 161 2.10 -9.63 5.45
C TRP A 161 2.16 -9.31 3.97
N VAL A 162 1.01 -9.13 3.30
CA VAL A 162 0.94 -8.72 1.90
C VAL A 162 1.70 -7.40 1.70
N TRP A 163 1.48 -6.42 2.56
CA TRP A 163 2.22 -5.15 2.49
C TRP A 163 3.73 -5.32 2.66
N SER A 164 4.16 -6.09 3.65
CA SER A 164 5.58 -6.34 3.90
C SER A 164 6.25 -7.05 2.71
N PHE A 165 5.60 -8.08 2.15
CA PHE A 165 6.15 -8.80 1.00
C PHE A 165 6.18 -7.92 -0.27
N ILE A 166 5.13 -7.15 -0.54
CA ILE A 166 5.12 -6.23 -1.68
C ILE A 166 6.21 -5.16 -1.51
N ALA A 167 6.34 -4.59 -0.31
CA ALA A 167 7.43 -3.66 -0.01
C ALA A 167 8.80 -4.28 -0.31
N SER A 168 9.07 -5.48 0.18
CA SER A 168 10.33 -6.19 -0.09
C SER A 168 10.57 -6.43 -1.58
N LEU A 169 9.55 -6.69 -2.41
CA LEU A 169 9.73 -6.76 -3.87
C LEU A 169 10.21 -5.43 -4.48
N HIS A 170 9.73 -4.30 -3.96
CA HIS A 170 10.13 -2.97 -4.42
C HIS A 170 11.55 -2.58 -3.99
N ILE A 171 11.85 -2.70 -2.70
CA ILE A 171 13.04 -2.08 -2.08
C ILE A 171 14.00 -3.06 -1.40
N GLY A 172 13.65 -4.34 -1.26
CA GLY A 172 14.49 -5.36 -0.64
C GLY A 172 15.68 -5.78 -1.49
N GLN A 173 16.62 -6.51 -0.90
CA GLN A 173 17.71 -7.14 -1.65
C GLN A 173 17.18 -8.36 -2.42
N LEU A 174 17.93 -8.83 -3.42
CA LEU A 174 17.48 -9.94 -4.26
C LEU A 174 17.02 -11.19 -3.46
N PRO A 175 17.71 -11.63 -2.38
CA PRO A 175 17.20 -12.72 -1.53
C PRO A 175 15.82 -12.41 -0.94
N ASP A 176 15.63 -11.21 -0.39
CA ASP A 176 14.36 -10.77 0.20
C ASP A 176 13.25 -10.70 -0.86
N LYS A 177 13.58 -10.29 -2.10
CA LYS A 177 12.62 -10.28 -3.22
C LYS A 177 12.15 -11.69 -3.58
N ILE A 178 13.07 -12.65 -3.62
CA ILE A 178 12.75 -14.06 -3.92
C ILE A 178 11.90 -14.66 -2.79
N GLU A 179 12.27 -14.38 -1.54
CA GLU A 179 11.51 -14.82 -0.37
C GLU A 179 10.10 -14.20 -0.37
N ALA A 180 9.99 -12.89 -0.58
CA ALA A 180 8.71 -12.19 -0.68
C ALA A 180 7.81 -12.75 -1.78
N ALA A 181 8.35 -12.97 -2.99
CA ALA A 181 7.59 -13.60 -4.08
C ALA A 181 7.10 -15.01 -3.70
N SER A 182 7.93 -15.78 -2.98
CA SER A 182 7.58 -17.12 -2.50
C SER A 182 6.52 -17.08 -1.41
N MET A 183 6.56 -16.11 -0.50
CA MET A 183 5.52 -15.92 0.52
C MET A 183 4.18 -15.48 -0.08
N LEU A 184 4.21 -14.58 -1.07
CA LEU A 184 3.01 -14.23 -1.83
C LEU A 184 2.44 -15.42 -2.61
N LEU A 185 3.30 -16.31 -3.15
CA LEU A 185 2.87 -17.56 -3.77
C LEU A 185 2.11 -18.45 -2.76
N TYR A 186 2.63 -18.59 -1.54
CA TYR A 186 1.95 -19.36 -0.49
C TYR A 186 0.58 -18.77 -0.16
N LEU A 187 0.48 -17.45 -0.01
CA LEU A 187 -0.79 -16.76 0.23
C LEU A 187 -1.77 -16.92 -0.94
N ALA A 188 -1.30 -16.80 -2.18
CA ALA A 188 -2.11 -16.94 -3.38
C ALA A 188 -2.67 -18.35 -3.57
N LYS A 189 -1.92 -19.39 -3.15
CA LYS A 189 -2.37 -20.79 -3.21
C LYS A 189 -3.50 -21.09 -2.23
N ASP A 190 -3.56 -20.38 -1.12
CA ASP A 190 -4.51 -20.66 -0.03
C ASP A 190 -5.96 -20.40 -0.43
N ASN A 191 -6.30 -19.17 -0.83
CA ASN A 191 -7.69 -18.81 -1.15
C ASN A 191 -7.79 -17.60 -2.09
N ASP A 192 -8.98 -17.32 -2.62
CA ASP A 192 -9.21 -16.23 -3.59
C ASP A 192 -9.21 -14.83 -2.97
N ARG A 193 -9.58 -14.70 -1.69
CA ARG A 193 -9.49 -13.43 -0.95
C ARG A 193 -8.04 -12.95 -0.87
N ASN A 194 -7.10 -13.86 -0.60
CA ASN A 194 -5.67 -13.53 -0.58
C ASN A 194 -5.18 -13.12 -1.97
N LYS A 195 -5.59 -13.82 -3.04
CA LYS A 195 -5.23 -13.44 -4.41
C LYS A 195 -5.72 -12.04 -4.75
N GLN A 196 -6.97 -11.73 -4.41
CA GLN A 196 -7.53 -10.40 -4.64
C GLN A 196 -6.76 -9.34 -3.83
N MET A 197 -6.48 -9.59 -2.56
CA MET A 197 -5.70 -8.68 -1.72
C MET A 197 -4.31 -8.40 -2.32
N ILE A 198 -3.61 -9.40 -2.85
CA ILE A 198 -2.30 -9.20 -3.49
C ILE A 198 -2.42 -8.28 -4.71
N VAL A 199 -3.49 -8.41 -5.49
CA VAL A 199 -3.74 -7.56 -6.67
C VAL A 199 -4.14 -6.13 -6.25
N ASP A 200 -5.10 -6.00 -5.35
CA ASP A 200 -5.61 -4.72 -4.84
C ASP A 200 -4.51 -3.89 -4.15
N GLU A 201 -3.54 -4.56 -3.53
CA GLU A 201 -2.38 -3.93 -2.90
C GLU A 201 -1.22 -3.66 -3.87
N GLY A 202 -1.40 -3.87 -5.17
CA GLY A 202 -0.41 -3.51 -6.20
C GLY A 202 0.76 -4.49 -6.32
N GLY A 203 0.55 -5.77 -5.98
CA GLY A 203 1.60 -6.80 -6.02
C GLY A 203 1.98 -7.25 -7.44
N VAL A 204 1.17 -6.97 -8.46
CA VAL A 204 1.38 -7.45 -9.84
C VAL A 204 2.62 -6.82 -10.49
N LEU A 205 2.70 -5.49 -10.57
CA LEU A 205 3.84 -4.78 -11.14
C LEU A 205 5.22 -5.20 -10.56
N PRO A 206 5.44 -5.26 -9.23
CA PRO A 206 6.74 -5.67 -8.70
C PRO A 206 7.06 -7.16 -8.95
N LEU A 207 6.05 -8.04 -9.03
CA LEU A 207 6.25 -9.43 -9.48
C LEU A 207 6.69 -9.49 -10.95
N LEU A 208 6.08 -8.68 -11.83
CA LEU A 208 6.50 -8.57 -13.24
C LEU A 208 7.92 -8.04 -13.36
N LYS A 209 8.32 -7.07 -12.54
CA LYS A 209 9.72 -6.59 -12.49
C LYS A 209 10.69 -7.69 -12.09
N LEU A 210 10.35 -8.51 -11.10
CA LEU A 210 11.16 -9.67 -10.70
C LEU A 210 11.20 -10.75 -11.80
N LEU A 211 10.10 -10.97 -12.53
CA LEU A 211 10.05 -11.89 -13.67
C LEU A 211 10.98 -11.46 -14.82
N LYS A 212 11.17 -10.15 -15.00
CA LYS A 212 12.08 -9.58 -16.02
C LYS A 212 13.56 -9.68 -15.62
N ASP A 213 13.86 -9.92 -14.35
CA ASP A 213 15.24 -9.93 -13.85
C ASP A 213 15.97 -11.22 -14.22
N ASN A 214 16.72 -11.17 -15.33
CA ASN A 214 17.50 -12.30 -15.85
C ASN A 214 18.71 -12.68 -14.96
N SER A 215 19.04 -11.89 -13.93
CA SER A 215 20.09 -12.26 -12.97
C SER A 215 19.64 -13.34 -11.98
N SER A 216 18.33 -13.63 -11.89
CA SER A 216 17.78 -14.51 -10.88
C SER A 216 16.73 -15.50 -11.44
N PRO A 217 17.15 -16.68 -11.93
CA PRO A 217 16.21 -17.73 -12.32
C PRO A 217 15.26 -18.15 -11.18
N GLY A 218 15.73 -18.11 -9.92
CA GLY A 218 14.89 -18.36 -8.75
C GLY A 218 13.80 -17.32 -8.57
N GLY A 219 14.15 -16.04 -8.73
CA GLY A 219 13.18 -14.93 -8.70
C GLY A 219 12.16 -15.02 -9.84
N GLN A 220 12.60 -15.35 -11.06
CA GLN A 220 11.72 -15.53 -12.20
C GLN A 220 10.71 -16.68 -11.97
N LEU A 221 11.15 -17.79 -11.39
CA LEU A 221 10.28 -18.93 -11.06
C LEU A 221 9.26 -18.59 -9.98
N ALA A 222 9.69 -17.91 -8.91
CA ALA A 222 8.78 -17.48 -7.85
C ALA A 222 7.73 -16.50 -8.41
N ALA A 223 8.16 -15.48 -9.15
CA ALA A 223 7.28 -14.49 -9.74
C ALA A 223 6.27 -15.09 -10.74
N SER A 224 6.74 -15.90 -11.70
CA SER A 224 5.86 -16.56 -12.68
C SER A 224 4.83 -17.48 -12.02
N SER A 225 5.25 -18.23 -10.98
CA SER A 225 4.33 -19.08 -10.23
C SER A 225 3.27 -18.27 -9.49
N THR A 226 3.65 -17.15 -8.85
CA THR A 226 2.69 -16.27 -8.17
C THR A 226 1.69 -15.69 -9.16
N LEU A 227 2.16 -15.12 -10.27
CA LEU A 227 1.31 -14.57 -11.34
C LEU A 227 0.37 -15.63 -11.92
N PHE A 228 0.83 -16.87 -12.08
CA PHE A 228 0.00 -17.99 -12.53
C PHE A 228 -1.18 -18.23 -11.58
N HIS A 229 -0.92 -18.26 -10.28
CA HIS A 229 -1.98 -18.45 -9.28
C HIS A 229 -2.93 -17.25 -9.18
N LEU A 230 -2.45 -16.02 -9.42
CA LEU A 230 -3.30 -14.83 -9.48
C LEU A 230 -4.23 -14.85 -10.70
N SER A 231 -3.83 -15.47 -11.81
CA SER A 231 -4.54 -15.52 -13.11
C SER A 231 -5.73 -16.50 -13.13
N ASN A 232 -6.57 -16.55 -12.10
CA ASN A 232 -7.71 -17.50 -12.05
C ASN A 232 -9.09 -16.88 -12.41
N ASN A 233 -9.11 -15.60 -12.80
CA ASN A 233 -10.32 -14.92 -13.27
C ASN A 233 -9.96 -13.79 -14.26
N GLU A 234 -10.99 -13.25 -14.91
CA GLU A 234 -10.84 -12.23 -15.96
C GLU A 234 -10.24 -10.92 -15.43
N GLU A 235 -10.71 -10.46 -14.27
CA GLU A 235 -10.27 -9.23 -13.62
C GLU A 235 -8.77 -9.24 -13.31
N ARG A 236 -8.26 -10.33 -12.71
CA ARG A 236 -6.84 -10.42 -12.33
C ARG A 236 -5.93 -10.66 -13.52
N VAL A 237 -6.42 -11.33 -14.57
CA VAL A 237 -5.71 -11.38 -15.86
C VAL A 237 -5.63 -9.98 -16.46
N GLN A 238 -6.72 -9.20 -16.40
CA GLN A 238 -6.71 -7.82 -16.88
C GLN A 238 -5.71 -6.95 -16.10
N SER A 239 -5.61 -7.10 -14.77
CA SER A 239 -4.60 -6.40 -13.97
C SER A 239 -3.16 -6.70 -14.42
N ILE A 240 -2.85 -7.95 -14.80
CA ILE A 240 -1.53 -8.31 -15.35
C ILE A 240 -1.31 -7.65 -16.71
N ILE A 241 -2.33 -7.56 -17.55
CA ILE A 241 -2.25 -6.92 -18.86
C ILE A 241 -2.02 -5.41 -18.70
N ASP A 242 -2.77 -4.77 -17.81
CA ASP A 242 -2.72 -3.32 -17.56
C ASP A 242 -1.34 -2.89 -17.02
N ASP A 243 -0.69 -3.74 -16.22
CA ASP A 243 0.68 -3.54 -15.72
C ASP A 243 1.77 -3.91 -16.76
N LEU A 244 1.42 -3.94 -18.06
CA LEU A 244 2.31 -4.28 -19.18
C LEU A 244 2.91 -5.69 -19.07
N GLY A 245 2.14 -6.64 -18.52
CA GLY A 245 2.60 -8.01 -18.29
C GLY A 245 2.91 -8.77 -19.58
N ILE A 246 2.13 -8.59 -20.66
CA ILE A 246 2.32 -9.34 -21.92
C ILE A 246 3.74 -9.15 -22.49
N PRO A 247 4.23 -7.91 -22.75
CA PRO A 247 5.60 -7.72 -23.24
C PRO A 247 6.67 -8.36 -22.35
N ILE A 248 6.50 -8.29 -21.02
CA ILE A 248 7.47 -8.85 -20.06
C ILE A 248 7.48 -10.38 -20.14
N ILE A 249 6.30 -11.00 -20.13
CA ILE A 249 6.11 -12.45 -20.22
C ILE A 249 6.75 -12.99 -21.52
N ILE A 250 6.48 -12.36 -22.65
CA ILE A 250 7.08 -12.74 -23.95
C ILE A 250 8.61 -12.56 -23.94
N GLN A 251 9.10 -11.45 -23.40
CA GLN A 251 10.54 -11.22 -23.29
C GLN A 251 11.20 -12.34 -22.47
N THR A 252 10.64 -12.67 -21.30
CA THR A 252 11.15 -13.73 -20.43
C THR A 252 11.10 -15.10 -21.12
N LEU A 253 10.05 -15.39 -21.91
CA LEU A 253 9.97 -16.61 -22.71
C LEU A 253 11.14 -16.74 -23.70
N ASN A 254 11.62 -15.64 -24.27
CA ASN A 254 12.70 -15.65 -25.26
C ASN A 254 14.12 -15.61 -24.66
N THR A 255 14.29 -15.05 -23.45
CA THR A 255 15.62 -14.81 -22.89
C THR A 255 16.02 -15.71 -21.72
N SER A 256 15.06 -16.41 -21.09
CA SER A 256 15.32 -17.15 -19.85
C SER A 256 15.63 -18.63 -20.07
N SER A 257 16.10 -19.29 -19.02
CA SER A 257 16.35 -20.75 -19.02
C SER A 257 15.07 -21.56 -19.33
N MET A 258 15.24 -22.77 -19.88
CA MET A 258 14.14 -23.68 -20.21
C MET A 258 13.15 -23.90 -19.05
N LYS A 259 13.64 -23.97 -17.80
CA LYS A 259 12.78 -24.13 -16.62
C LYS A 259 11.87 -22.92 -16.39
N VAL A 260 12.40 -21.72 -16.57
CA VAL A 260 11.62 -20.47 -16.48
C VAL A 260 10.65 -20.38 -17.64
N GLN A 261 11.08 -20.72 -18.86
CA GLN A 261 10.22 -20.74 -20.05
C GLN A 261 8.99 -21.63 -19.85
N ILE A 262 9.15 -22.83 -19.28
CA ILE A 262 8.01 -23.70 -18.94
C ILE A 262 7.04 -23.01 -17.97
N GLY A 263 7.56 -22.36 -16.92
CA GLY A 263 6.73 -21.61 -15.96
C GLY A 263 5.96 -20.46 -16.62
N VAL A 264 6.60 -19.73 -17.52
CA VAL A 264 6.00 -18.64 -18.31
C VAL A 264 4.96 -19.17 -19.31
N CYS A 265 5.21 -20.29 -19.98
CA CYS A 265 4.21 -20.94 -20.85
C CYS A 265 2.95 -21.33 -20.07
N ASN A 266 3.11 -21.87 -18.86
CA ASN A 266 1.97 -22.19 -18.00
C ASN A 266 1.19 -20.94 -17.60
N LEU A 267 1.89 -19.83 -17.30
CA LEU A 267 1.25 -18.54 -17.05
C LEU A 267 0.46 -18.05 -18.27
N ILE A 268 1.03 -18.11 -19.48
CA ILE A 268 0.34 -17.73 -20.72
C ILE A 268 -0.92 -18.59 -20.92
N ALA A 269 -0.81 -19.91 -20.79
CA ALA A 269 -1.95 -20.81 -20.92
C ALA A 269 -3.06 -20.48 -19.91
N LYS A 270 -2.67 -20.22 -18.64
CA LYS A 270 -3.60 -19.85 -17.58
C LYS A 270 -4.29 -18.52 -17.83
N MET A 271 -3.55 -17.50 -18.28
CA MET A 271 -4.13 -16.22 -18.67
C MET A 271 -5.11 -16.38 -19.84
N ALA A 272 -4.79 -17.23 -20.83
CA ALA A 272 -5.65 -17.46 -21.98
C ALA A 272 -7.00 -18.11 -21.61
N GLU A 273 -7.04 -19.00 -20.60
CA GLU A 273 -8.29 -19.58 -20.07
C GLU A 273 -9.28 -18.54 -19.55
N HIS A 274 -8.76 -17.41 -19.06
CA HIS A 274 -9.53 -16.37 -18.39
C HIS A 274 -9.51 -15.02 -19.14
N CYS A 275 -8.88 -14.96 -20.31
CA CYS A 275 -8.80 -13.74 -21.12
C CYS A 275 -10.14 -13.49 -21.84
N PRO A 276 -10.73 -12.29 -21.73
CA PRO A 276 -11.98 -11.98 -22.43
C PRO A 276 -11.79 -12.01 -23.95
N LEU A 277 -10.62 -11.55 -24.42
CA LEU A 277 -10.25 -11.50 -25.84
C LEU A 277 -10.04 -12.88 -26.46
N ALA A 278 -9.78 -13.92 -25.66
CA ALA A 278 -9.68 -15.30 -26.14
C ALA A 278 -11.05 -15.93 -26.45
N LYS A 279 -12.15 -15.34 -25.97
CA LYS A 279 -13.52 -15.80 -26.23
C LYS A 279 -14.11 -15.25 -27.53
N GLU A 280 -13.53 -14.16 -28.07
CA GLU A 280 -13.86 -13.68 -29.40
C GLU A 280 -13.06 -14.48 -30.43
N HIS A 281 -13.74 -15.37 -31.16
CA HIS A 281 -13.20 -16.29 -32.17
C HIS A 281 -12.46 -15.65 -33.38
N SER A 282 -11.99 -14.40 -33.28
CA SER A 282 -11.30 -13.67 -34.35
C SER A 282 -9.90 -13.15 -33.98
N VAL A 283 -9.33 -13.51 -32.82
CA VAL A 283 -8.02 -13.00 -32.37
C VAL A 283 -6.94 -14.09 -32.21
N TYR A 284 -7.16 -15.29 -32.75
CA TYR A 284 -6.07 -16.27 -32.89
C TYR A 284 -4.89 -15.74 -33.72
N SER A 285 -5.07 -14.67 -34.51
CA SER A 285 -3.98 -14.00 -35.22
C SER A 285 -3.10 -13.09 -34.37
N TYR A 286 -3.48 -12.69 -33.14
CA TYR A 286 -2.66 -11.74 -32.35
C TYR A 286 -1.64 -12.42 -31.43
N TYR A 287 -1.86 -13.69 -31.07
CA TYR A 287 -0.93 -14.47 -30.23
C TYR A 287 -0.12 -15.53 -30.99
N ILE A 288 -0.39 -15.73 -32.29
CA ILE A 288 0.35 -16.68 -33.16
C ILE A 288 1.46 -15.96 -33.99
N TYR A 289 1.55 -14.63 -33.93
CA TYR A 289 2.60 -13.85 -34.61
C TYR A 289 3.51 -13.07 -33.65
N ILE A 290 3.89 -13.71 -32.54
CA ILE A 290 5.10 -13.40 -31.76
C ILE A 290 5.92 -14.68 -31.66
#